data_AF-F2ARA7-F1
#
_entry.id   AF-F2ARA7-F1
#
_cell.length_a   1.000
_cell.length_b   1.000
_cell.length_c   1.000
_cell.angle_alpha   90.00
_cell.angle_beta   90.00
_cell.angle_gamma   90.00
#
_symmetry.space_group_name_H-M   'P 1'
#
loop_
_entity.id
_entity.type
_entity.pdbx_description
1 polymer ?
#
loop_
_entity_poly.entity_id
_entity_poly.type
_entity_poly.pdbx_seq_one_letter_code
_entity_poly.pdbx_strand_id
1 'polypeptide(L)'
;MRSKWMDEPSRQDSFAERSLTLLGSFEYQVLQLRTMSDPLDATFLGRALAVIQSIRMDAADLELVTIAANARDIQTSLQQIAEREQSPGTEAVGKILQQTNRLRQLIEASTDDSNLPDARKTTQNAGMDKTPAPKRLRPQFTVPPAAKRLEDLMGEILLHLDDCLAVEPKSPDDTAPTGVSDLTSPGDEESEIPNDDVIEK
;
A
#
# COMPACT_ATOMS: atom_id res chain seq x y z
N MET A 1 42.87 -9.22 -21.70
CA MET A 1 41.94 -8.07 -21.64
C MET A 1 40.53 -8.65 -21.81
N ARG A 2 39.85 -9.01 -20.71
CA ARG A 2 38.71 -8.26 -20.13
C ARG A 2 37.87 -7.50 -21.18
N SER A 3 36.77 -8.13 -21.59
CA SER A 3 35.50 -7.43 -21.84
C SER A 3 34.42 -8.26 -21.17
N LYS A 4 34.23 -7.99 -19.88
CA LYS A 4 33.04 -8.36 -19.13
C LYS A 4 31.94 -7.51 -19.77
N TRP A 5 31.23 -8.06 -20.75
CA TRP A 5 29.97 -7.49 -21.19
C TRP A 5 29.10 -7.51 -19.93
N MET A 6 29.08 -6.40 -19.20
CA MET A 6 27.99 -6.15 -18.28
C MET A 6 26.80 -5.95 -19.21
N ASP A 7 25.89 -6.91 -19.19
CA ASP A 7 24.59 -6.75 -19.84
C ASP A 7 23.94 -5.53 -19.19
N GLU A 8 23.96 -4.40 -19.90
CA GLU A 8 23.26 -3.20 -19.47
C GLU A 8 21.78 -3.57 -19.39
N PRO A 9 21.09 -3.31 -18.26
CA PRO A 9 19.69 -3.69 -18.11
C PRO A 9 18.86 -3.03 -19.21
N SER A 10 17.88 -3.75 -19.77
CA SER A 10 17.03 -3.16 -20.79
C SER A 10 16.29 -1.93 -20.22
N ARG A 11 15.87 -1.01 -21.09
CA ARG A 11 15.06 0.14 -20.65
C ARG A 11 13.80 -0.30 -19.91
N GLN A 12 13.26 -1.45 -20.29
CA GLN A 12 12.07 -2.04 -19.68
C GLN A 12 12.37 -2.67 -18.31
N ASP A 13 13.51 -3.36 -18.15
CA ASP A 13 13.94 -3.89 -16.84
C ASP A 13 14.21 -2.75 -15.86
N SER A 14 14.89 -1.69 -16.33
CA SER A 14 15.16 -0.48 -15.55
C SER A 14 13.87 0.23 -15.13
N PHE A 15 12.87 0.27 -16.02
CA PHE A 15 11.54 0.77 -15.72
C PHE A 15 10.83 -0.10 -14.69
N ALA A 16 10.87 -1.42 -14.84
CA ALA A 16 10.21 -2.35 -13.94
C ALA A 16 10.79 -2.28 -12.53
N GLU A 17 12.11 -2.35 -12.37
CA GLU A 17 12.77 -2.26 -11.07
C GLU A 17 12.43 -0.96 -10.33
N ARG A 18 12.51 0.17 -11.05
CA ARG A 18 12.17 1.48 -10.52
C ARG A 18 10.69 1.57 -10.14
N SER A 19 9.81 1.13 -11.02
CA SER A 19 8.36 1.21 -10.81
C SER A 19 7.92 0.33 -9.64
N LEU A 20 8.45 -0.89 -9.52
CA LEU A 20 8.15 -1.79 -8.40
C LEU A 20 8.62 -1.22 -7.06
N THR A 21 9.77 -0.56 -7.04
CA THR A 21 10.27 0.17 -5.87
C THR A 21 9.35 1.32 -5.49
N LEU A 22 8.95 2.14 -6.47
CA LEU A 22 8.02 3.25 -6.28
C LEU A 22 6.65 2.76 -5.79
N LEU A 23 6.12 1.67 -6.35
CA LEU A 23 4.86 1.07 -5.91
C LEU A 23 4.90 0.61 -4.45
N GLY A 24 6.02 0.07 -3.96
CA GLY A 24 6.16 -0.28 -2.54
C GLY A 24 5.94 0.92 -1.61
N SER A 25 6.53 2.07 -1.94
CA SER A 25 6.30 3.31 -1.18
C SER A 25 4.87 3.85 -1.32
N PHE A 26 4.29 3.73 -2.52
CA PHE A 26 2.95 4.17 -2.81
C PHE A 26 1.89 3.37 -2.04
N GLU A 27 2.03 2.05 -1.95
CA GLU A 27 1.11 1.19 -1.19
C GLU A 27 1.05 1.61 0.29
N TYR A 28 2.21 1.89 0.87
CA TYR A 28 2.29 2.39 2.24
C TYR A 28 1.61 3.76 2.38
N GLN A 29 1.80 4.67 1.42
CA GLN A 29 1.12 5.96 1.43
C GLN A 29 -0.41 5.81 1.33
N VAL A 30 -0.89 4.91 0.48
CA VAL A 30 -2.33 4.63 0.34
C VAL A 30 -2.91 4.04 1.63
N LEU A 31 -2.17 3.17 2.32
CA LEU A 31 -2.60 2.63 3.61
C LEU A 31 -2.72 3.72 4.68
N GLN A 32 -1.77 4.65 4.73
CA GLN A 32 -1.79 5.77 5.69
C GLN A 32 -3.01 6.68 5.54
N LEU A 33 -3.62 6.76 4.34
CA LEU A 33 -4.85 7.54 4.14
C LEU A 33 -6.00 7.08 5.06
N ARG A 34 -5.99 5.83 5.54
CA ARG A 34 -7.02 5.31 6.47
C ARG A 34 -6.90 5.88 7.88
N THR A 35 -5.71 6.31 8.26
CA THR A 35 -5.39 6.76 9.61
C THR A 35 -5.16 8.26 9.69
N MET A 36 -5.21 8.95 8.55
CA MET A 36 -5.14 10.40 8.51
C MET A 36 -6.43 11.02 9.05
N SER A 37 -6.28 12.17 9.70
CA SER A 37 -7.40 12.98 10.15
C SER A 37 -7.78 14.00 9.09
N ASP A 38 -9.04 14.41 9.10
CA ASP A 38 -9.52 15.46 8.21
C ASP A 38 -9.06 16.85 8.67
N PRO A 39 -8.71 17.74 7.74
CA PRO A 39 -8.60 17.53 6.29
C PRO A 39 -7.33 16.77 5.91
N LEU A 40 -7.37 16.02 4.81
CA LEU A 40 -6.20 15.33 4.29
C LEU A 40 -5.06 16.30 3.96
N ASP A 41 -3.83 15.92 4.30
CA ASP A 41 -2.63 16.67 3.92
C ASP A 41 -2.46 16.64 2.38
N ALA A 42 -2.69 17.80 1.75
CA ALA A 42 -2.56 17.96 0.31
C ALA A 42 -1.15 17.62 -0.20
N THR A 43 -0.10 17.85 0.61
CA THR A 43 1.27 17.49 0.23
C THR A 43 1.48 15.98 0.25
N PHE A 44 0.82 15.28 1.18
CA PHE A 44 0.84 13.84 1.24
C PHE A 44 0.18 13.21 0.01
N LEU A 45 -1.05 13.64 -0.30
CA LEU A 45 -1.77 13.13 -1.46
C LEU A 45 -1.11 13.53 -2.78
N GLY A 46 -0.50 14.72 -2.83
CA GLY A 46 0.31 15.18 -3.96
C GLY A 46 1.53 14.28 -4.23
N ARG A 47 2.19 13.75 -3.19
CA ARG A 47 3.29 12.78 -3.34
C ARG A 47 2.79 11.46 -3.93
N ALA A 48 1.67 10.93 -3.41
CA ALA A 48 1.08 9.71 -3.93
C ALA A 48 0.67 9.84 -5.41
N LEU A 49 0.07 10.98 -5.77
CA LEU A 49 -0.27 11.32 -7.16
C LEU A 49 0.97 11.40 -8.06
N ALA A 50 2.03 12.06 -7.59
CA ALA A 50 3.27 12.20 -8.36
C ALA A 50 3.94 10.85 -8.67
N VAL A 51 3.92 9.91 -7.71
CA VAL A 51 4.48 8.56 -7.91
C VAL A 51 3.76 7.83 -9.04
N ILE A 52 2.42 7.76 -8.99
CA ILE A 52 1.63 7.07 -10.01
C ILE A 52 1.71 7.79 -11.35
N GLN A 53 1.74 9.12 -11.35
CA GLN A 53 1.95 9.90 -12.57
C GLN A 53 3.31 9.59 -13.20
N SER A 54 4.39 9.45 -12.42
CA SER A 54 5.71 9.08 -12.93
C SER A 54 5.67 7.73 -13.65
N ILE A 55 5.12 6.70 -12.99
CA ILE A 55 4.99 5.35 -13.56
C ILE A 55 4.17 5.40 -14.85
N ARG A 56 3.08 6.18 -14.88
CA ARG A 56 2.23 6.33 -16.06
C ARG A 56 2.99 6.95 -17.23
N MET A 57 3.77 8.01 -16.99
CA MET A 57 4.54 8.69 -18.04
C MET A 57 5.64 7.78 -18.57
N ASP A 58 6.39 7.12 -17.68
CA ASP A 58 7.45 6.19 -18.09
C ASP A 58 6.87 4.99 -18.88
N ALA A 59 5.71 4.47 -18.46
CA ALA A 59 5.01 3.40 -19.19
C ALA A 59 4.52 3.88 -20.57
N ALA A 60 4.04 5.11 -20.69
CA ALA A 60 3.62 5.68 -21.96
C ALA A 60 4.80 5.88 -22.92
N ASP A 61 5.95 6.33 -22.41
CA ASP A 61 7.20 6.49 -23.17
C ASP A 61 7.76 5.16 -23.67
N LEU A 62 7.42 4.05 -23.00
CA LEU A 62 7.76 2.68 -23.40
C LEU A 62 6.64 1.98 -24.18
N GLU A 63 5.57 2.69 -24.53
CA GLU A 63 4.40 2.15 -25.24
C GLU A 63 3.70 0.99 -24.51
N LEU A 64 3.85 0.90 -23.19
CA LEU A 64 3.20 -0.08 -22.32
C LEU A 64 1.76 0.35 -22.00
N VAL A 65 0.91 0.33 -23.02
CA VAL A 65 -0.45 0.92 -23.01
C VAL A 65 -1.30 0.42 -21.84
N THR A 66 -1.26 -0.88 -21.52
CA THR A 66 -2.06 -1.47 -20.43
C THR A 66 -1.60 -0.99 -19.06
N ILE A 67 -0.29 -0.84 -18.85
CA ILE A 67 0.30 -0.33 -17.61
C ILE A 67 -0.06 1.16 -17.46
N ALA A 68 0.11 1.95 -18.52
CA ALA A 68 -0.24 3.37 -18.51
C ALA A 68 -1.75 3.59 -18.24
N ALA A 69 -2.63 2.78 -18.83
CA ALA A 69 -4.07 2.84 -18.58
C ALA A 69 -4.41 2.52 -17.12
N ASN A 70 -3.84 1.45 -16.57
CA ASN A 70 -4.11 1.07 -15.17
C ASN A 70 -3.58 2.11 -14.17
N ALA A 71 -2.39 2.68 -14.41
CA ALA A 71 -1.87 3.78 -13.61
C ALA A 71 -2.76 5.03 -13.68
N ARG A 72 -3.37 5.32 -14.84
CA ARG A 72 -4.35 6.41 -14.98
C ARG A 72 -5.61 6.18 -14.14
N ASP A 73 -6.10 4.95 -14.05
CA ASP A 73 -7.27 4.64 -13.22
C ASP A 73 -6.98 4.91 -11.74
N ILE A 74 -5.80 4.48 -11.26
CA ILE A 74 -5.34 4.76 -9.89
C ILE A 74 -5.23 6.26 -9.65
N GLN A 75 -4.62 7.00 -10.58
CA GLN A 75 -4.49 8.45 -10.50
C GLN A 75 -5.87 9.12 -10.39
N THR A 76 -6.85 8.66 -11.17
CA THR A 76 -8.21 9.21 -11.13
C THR A 76 -8.87 8.97 -9.77
N SER A 77 -8.70 7.78 -9.19
CA SER A 77 -9.22 7.48 -7.86
C SER A 77 -8.59 8.36 -6.76
N LEU A 78 -7.28 8.63 -6.83
CA LEU A 78 -6.62 9.56 -5.90
C LEU A 78 -7.08 11.00 -6.08
N GLN A 79 -7.31 11.45 -7.31
CA GLN A 79 -7.84 12.80 -7.59
C GLN A 79 -9.24 12.97 -7.00
N GLN A 80 -10.11 11.96 -7.12
CA GLN A 80 -11.43 11.98 -6.49
C GLN A 80 -11.36 12.05 -4.96
N ILE A 81 -10.33 11.49 -4.33
CA ILE A 81 -10.10 11.64 -2.89
C ILE A 81 -9.65 13.06 -2.58
N ALA A 82 -8.74 13.62 -3.39
CA ALA A 82 -8.24 14.98 -3.24
C ALA A 82 -9.37 16.02 -3.29
N GLU A 83 -10.27 15.87 -4.26
CA GLU A 83 -11.41 16.77 -4.47
C GLU A 83 -12.44 16.74 -3.34
N ARG A 84 -12.50 15.65 -2.56
CA ARG A 84 -13.43 15.53 -1.43
C ARG A 84 -12.90 16.18 -0.15
N GLU A 85 -11.59 16.43 -0.07
CA GLU A 85 -10.90 16.96 1.13
C GLU A 85 -11.18 16.18 2.42
N GLN A 86 -11.67 14.94 2.28
CA GLN A 86 -12.07 14.05 3.36
C GLN A 86 -11.34 12.72 3.23
N SER A 87 -11.08 12.11 4.37
CA SER A 87 -10.40 10.83 4.49
C SER A 87 -11.20 9.76 3.77
N PRO A 88 -10.55 8.98 2.88
CA PRO A 88 -11.24 7.98 2.11
C PRO A 88 -11.74 6.84 3.01
N GLY A 89 -12.96 6.37 2.76
CA GLY A 89 -13.46 5.15 3.38
C GLY A 89 -12.59 3.93 3.04
N THR A 90 -12.69 2.89 3.87
CA THR A 90 -11.93 1.64 3.74
C THR A 90 -12.08 0.99 2.36
N GLU A 91 -13.28 1.10 1.75
CA GLU A 91 -13.59 0.61 0.41
C GLU A 91 -12.80 1.34 -0.68
N ALA A 92 -12.70 2.67 -0.61
CA ALA A 92 -11.96 3.46 -1.60
C ALA A 92 -10.47 3.14 -1.55
N VAL A 93 -9.90 3.04 -0.35
CA VAL A 93 -8.52 2.60 -0.15
C VAL A 93 -8.32 1.17 -0.64
N GLY A 94 -9.24 0.26 -0.35
CA GLY A 94 -9.20 -1.13 -0.80
C GLY A 94 -9.16 -1.25 -2.33
N LYS A 95 -9.99 -0.47 -3.03
CA LYS A 95 -9.99 -0.41 -4.51
C LYS A 95 -8.64 0.05 -5.06
N ILE A 96 -8.06 1.11 -4.50
CA ILE A 96 -6.75 1.62 -4.92
C ILE A 96 -5.68 0.57 -4.70
N LEU A 97 -5.65 -0.10 -3.54
CA LEU A 97 -4.67 -1.17 -3.27
C LEU A 97 -4.83 -2.35 -4.22
N GLN A 98 -6.07 -2.75 -4.56
CA GLN A 98 -6.32 -3.81 -5.53
C GLN A 98 -5.82 -3.42 -6.93
N GLN A 99 -6.07 -2.19 -7.37
CA GLN A 99 -5.55 -1.67 -8.64
C GLN A 99 -4.02 -1.61 -8.62
N THR A 100 -3.42 -1.23 -7.50
CA THR A 100 -1.96 -1.16 -7.31
C THR A 100 -1.32 -2.55 -7.43
N ASN A 101 -1.91 -3.56 -6.81
CA ASN A 101 -1.45 -4.93 -6.95
C ASN A 101 -1.57 -5.43 -8.40
N ARG A 102 -2.64 -5.07 -9.10
CA ARG A 102 -2.77 -5.36 -10.53
C ARG A 102 -1.69 -4.66 -11.35
N LEU A 103 -1.37 -3.40 -11.06
CA LEU A 103 -0.29 -2.66 -11.72
C LEU A 103 1.07 -3.34 -11.52
N ARG A 104 1.35 -3.78 -10.29
CA ARG A 104 2.55 -4.56 -9.95
C ARG A 104 2.68 -5.81 -10.81
N GLN A 105 1.62 -6.63 -10.88
CA GLN A 105 1.60 -7.85 -11.70
C GLN A 105 1.84 -7.57 -13.19
N LEU A 106 1.28 -6.47 -13.72
CA LEU A 106 1.50 -6.09 -15.11
C LEU A 106 2.95 -5.69 -15.37
N ILE A 107 3.58 -4.98 -14.43
CA ILE A 107 4.99 -4.58 -14.53
C ILE A 107 5.91 -5.81 -14.46
N GLU A 108 5.67 -6.72 -13.51
CA GLU A 108 6.42 -7.98 -13.38
C GLU A 108 6.30 -8.85 -14.63
N ALA A 109 5.08 -8.98 -15.18
CA ALA A 109 4.85 -9.74 -16.42
C ALA A 109 5.53 -9.09 -17.64
N SER A 110 5.73 -7.77 -17.63
CA SER A 110 6.37 -7.08 -18.74
C SER A 110 7.85 -7.44 -18.90
N THR A 111 8.52 -7.86 -17.83
CA THR A 111 9.93 -8.29 -17.89
C THR A 111 10.10 -9.79 -18.18
N ASP A 112 9.01 -10.56 -18.12
CA ASP A 112 9.03 -12.03 -18.15
C ASP A 112 8.87 -12.64 -19.57
N ASP A 113 9.04 -11.83 -20.62
CA ASP A 113 8.93 -12.22 -22.04
C ASP A 113 10.04 -13.19 -22.53
N SER A 114 10.71 -13.89 -21.61
CA SER A 114 11.69 -14.94 -21.88
C SER A 114 11.06 -16.33 -22.15
N ASN A 115 9.74 -16.46 -22.29
CA ASN A 115 9.09 -17.75 -22.59
C ASN A 115 7.95 -17.63 -23.61
N LEU A 116 8.25 -17.23 -24.84
CA LEU A 116 7.52 -17.76 -25.98
C LEU A 116 8.03 -19.19 -26.24
N PRO A 117 7.21 -20.25 -26.10
CA PRO A 117 7.59 -21.55 -26.64
C PRO A 117 7.64 -21.39 -28.16
N ASP A 118 8.86 -21.29 -28.67
CA ASP A 118 9.21 -21.34 -30.08
C ASP A 118 8.42 -22.50 -30.71
N ALA A 119 7.47 -22.15 -31.57
CA ALA A 119 6.60 -23.09 -32.26
C ALA A 119 7.46 -23.91 -33.23
N ARG A 120 8.14 -24.92 -32.69
CA ARG A 120 8.95 -25.87 -33.46
C ARG A 120 8.04 -26.54 -34.46
N LYS A 121 8.26 -26.18 -35.73
CA LYS A 121 7.77 -26.83 -36.94
C LYS A 121 7.64 -28.34 -36.73
N THR A 122 6.41 -28.83 -36.72
CA THR A 122 6.10 -30.25 -36.95
C THR A 122 6.62 -30.62 -38.33
N THR A 123 7.78 -31.28 -38.39
CA THR A 123 8.14 -32.11 -39.54
C THR A 123 7.58 -33.49 -39.29
N GLN A 124 6.53 -33.79 -40.03
CA GLN A 124 5.86 -35.08 -40.03
C GLN A 124 6.76 -36.06 -40.78
N ASN A 125 7.53 -36.88 -40.07
CA ASN A 125 8.16 -38.07 -40.63
C ASN A 125 7.41 -39.30 -40.10
N ALA A 126 6.74 -39.97 -41.04
CA ALA A 126 6.12 -41.27 -40.82
C ALA A 126 7.20 -42.34 -40.57
N GLY A 127 7.03 -43.10 -39.49
CA GLY A 127 7.84 -44.26 -39.14
C GLY A 127 7.14 -45.07 -38.06
N MET A 128 6.80 -46.32 -38.40
CA MET A 128 5.89 -47.23 -37.70
C MET A 128 6.35 -47.68 -36.30
N ASP A 129 5.33 -48.07 -35.51
CA ASP A 129 5.32 -49.07 -34.45
C ASP A 129 6.35 -48.98 -33.31
N LYS A 130 5.98 -48.26 -32.24
CA LYS A 130 6.25 -48.69 -30.86
C LYS A 130 5.06 -48.35 -29.95
N THR A 131 4.62 -49.38 -29.23
CA THR A 131 3.57 -49.47 -28.20
C THR A 131 3.49 -48.24 -27.29
N PRO A 132 2.30 -47.68 -26.97
CA PRO A 132 2.22 -46.53 -26.09
C PRO A 132 2.49 -46.95 -24.64
N ALA A 133 3.49 -46.33 -24.01
CA ALA A 133 3.70 -46.45 -22.56
C ALA A 133 2.51 -45.80 -21.80
N PRO A 134 2.13 -46.33 -20.62
CA PRO A 134 0.98 -45.83 -19.88
C PRO A 134 1.19 -44.38 -19.45
N LYS A 135 0.21 -43.52 -19.76
CA LYS A 135 0.16 -42.12 -19.34
C LYS A 135 0.17 -42.06 -17.81
N ARG A 136 1.26 -41.57 -17.22
CA ARG A 136 1.28 -41.19 -15.80
C ARG A 136 0.32 -40.02 -15.61
N LEU A 137 -0.84 -40.28 -15.01
CA LEU A 137 -1.73 -39.26 -14.47
C LEU A 137 -0.94 -38.43 -13.46
N ARG A 138 -0.75 -37.13 -13.76
CA ARG A 138 -0.23 -36.19 -12.76
C ARG A 138 -1.24 -36.13 -11.61
N PRO A 139 -0.81 -36.22 -10.34
CA PRO A 139 -1.72 -36.06 -9.22
C PRO A 139 -2.36 -34.67 -9.27
N GLN A 140 -3.68 -34.60 -9.10
CA GLN A 140 -4.38 -33.33 -8.97
C GLN A 140 -3.82 -32.60 -7.75
N PHE A 141 -3.44 -31.33 -7.94
CA PHE A 141 -3.01 -30.48 -6.83
C PHE A 141 -4.20 -30.29 -5.90
N THR A 142 -4.17 -30.94 -4.75
CA THR A 142 -5.11 -30.70 -3.67
C THR A 142 -4.50 -29.65 -2.78
N VAL A 143 -5.21 -28.54 -2.60
CA VAL A 143 -4.79 -27.45 -1.72
C VAL A 143 -4.57 -28.03 -0.32
N PRO A 144 -3.38 -27.90 0.27
CA PRO A 144 -3.11 -28.48 1.57
C PRO A 144 -4.00 -27.82 2.64
N PRO A 145 -4.46 -28.57 3.66
CA PRO A 145 -5.38 -28.07 4.69
C PRO A 145 -4.82 -26.90 5.51
N ALA A 146 -3.52 -26.63 5.41
CA ALA A 146 -2.87 -25.46 6.01
C ALA A 146 -3.27 -24.12 5.35
N ALA A 147 -3.66 -24.12 4.06
CA ALA A 147 -4.10 -22.90 3.37
C ALA A 147 -5.43 -22.37 3.94
N LYS A 148 -6.38 -23.28 4.24
CA LYS A 148 -7.62 -22.92 4.97
C LYS A 148 -7.32 -22.35 6.35
N ARG A 149 -6.35 -22.93 7.07
CA ARG A 149 -5.94 -22.40 8.38
C ARG A 149 -5.37 -20.99 8.32
N LEU A 150 -4.71 -20.62 7.23
CA LEU A 150 -4.18 -19.27 7.05
C LEU A 150 -5.30 -18.27 6.75
N GLU A 151 -6.23 -18.62 5.87
CA GLU A 151 -7.41 -17.79 5.57
C GLU A 151 -8.28 -17.58 6.82
N ASP A 152 -8.50 -18.64 7.60
CA ASP A 152 -9.24 -18.57 8.87
C ASP A 152 -8.51 -17.70 9.90
N LEU A 153 -7.18 -17.84 10.02
CA LEU A 153 -6.35 -17.01 10.91
C LEU A 153 -6.36 -15.54 10.49
N MET A 154 -6.30 -15.25 9.18
CA MET A 154 -6.39 -13.89 8.67
C MET A 154 -7.78 -13.29 8.93
N GLY A 155 -8.85 -14.08 8.84
CA GLY A 155 -10.20 -13.67 9.20
C GLY A 155 -10.33 -13.33 10.68
N GLU A 156 -9.76 -14.14 11.57
CA GLU A 156 -9.79 -13.95 13.01
C GLU A 156 -8.97 -12.72 13.46
N ILE A 157 -7.80 -12.50 12.84
CA ILE A 157 -6.98 -11.29 13.06
C ILE A 157 -7.74 -10.03 12.67
N LEU A 158 -8.48 -10.05 11.55
CA LEU A 158 -9.28 -8.91 11.12
C LEU A 158 -10.44 -8.61 12.08
N LEU A 159 -11.07 -9.64 12.66
CA LEU A 159 -12.16 -9.47 13.63
C LEU A 159 -11.68 -8.84 14.95
N HIS A 160 -10.51 -9.22 15.45
CA HIS A 160 -9.97 -8.68 16.71
C HIS A 160 -9.47 -7.24 16.60
N LEU A 161 -9.13 -6.77 15.40
CA LEU A 161 -8.71 -5.39 15.19
C LEU A 161 -9.89 -4.40 15.29
N ASP A 162 -11.11 -4.81 14.93
CA ASP A 162 -12.32 -4.00 15.10
C ASP A 162 -12.68 -3.82 16.58
N ASP A 163 -12.52 -4.87 17.41
CA ASP A 163 -12.77 -4.80 18.86
C ASP A 163 -11.75 -3.90 19.60
N CYS A 164 -10.49 -3.87 19.15
CA CYS A 164 -9.49 -2.97 19.73
C CYS A 164 -9.65 -1.50 19.32
N LEU A 165 -10.36 -1.21 18.22
CA LEU A 165 -10.62 0.14 17.73
C LEU A 165 -11.96 0.72 18.22
N ALA A 166 -12.85 -0.11 18.78
CA ALA A 166 -14.16 0.29 19.32
C ALA A 166 -14.12 0.85 20.75
N VAL A 167 -13.04 1.54 21.15
CA VAL A 167 -13.02 2.29 22.42
C VAL A 167 -13.66 3.65 22.21
N GLU A 168 -14.93 3.79 22.61
CA GLU A 168 -15.61 5.07 22.66
C GLU A 168 -14.83 6.08 23.55
N PRO A 169 -14.67 7.34 23.12
CA PRO A 169 -14.16 8.38 24.01
C PRO A 169 -15.21 8.68 25.08
N LYS A 170 -14.87 8.44 26.35
CA LYS A 170 -15.64 8.99 27.48
C LYS A 170 -15.66 10.52 27.36
N SER A 171 -16.85 11.08 27.15
CA SER A 171 -17.12 12.51 27.23
C SER A 171 -16.72 13.06 28.61
N PRO A 172 -15.94 14.14 28.70
CA PRO A 172 -15.60 14.78 29.96
C PRO A 172 -16.64 15.85 30.29
N ASP A 173 -17.87 15.43 30.58
CA ASP A 173 -18.86 16.28 31.24
C ASP A 173 -20.02 15.39 31.69
N ASP A 174 -19.93 14.85 32.90
CA ASP A 174 -21.00 15.06 33.88
C ASP A 174 -20.56 14.69 35.31
N THR A 175 -20.66 15.71 36.17
CA THR A 175 -20.97 15.74 37.61
C THR A 175 -20.13 14.98 38.66
N ALA A 176 -19.53 15.79 39.54
CA ALA A 176 -19.11 15.42 40.90
C ALA A 176 -20.30 14.92 41.76
N PRO A 177 -20.00 14.19 42.85
CA PRO A 177 -20.40 14.74 44.13
C PRO A 177 -19.33 14.62 45.24
N THR A 178 -19.40 15.64 46.09
CA THR A 178 -18.81 15.84 47.42
C THR A 178 -18.61 14.59 48.30
N GLY A 179 -17.40 14.48 48.87
CA GLY A 179 -17.09 13.59 49.98
C GLY A 179 -15.99 14.21 50.86
N VAL A 180 -16.45 14.94 51.88
CA VAL A 180 -15.68 15.66 52.90
C VAL A 180 -14.63 14.80 53.62
N SER A 181 -13.45 15.37 53.86
CA SER A 181 -12.76 15.21 55.15
C SER A 181 -11.85 16.41 55.39
N ASP A 182 -12.03 16.91 56.60
CA ASP A 182 -11.73 18.24 57.10
C ASP A 182 -10.38 18.27 57.84
N LEU A 183 -9.81 19.47 57.95
CA LEU A 183 -8.85 19.93 58.97
C LEU A 183 -7.42 19.35 58.91
N THR A 184 -6.37 20.12 58.63
CA THR A 184 -6.00 21.39 59.29
C THR A 184 -4.94 22.16 58.48
N SER A 185 -5.16 23.46 58.32
CA SER A 185 -4.11 24.50 58.15
C SER A 185 -3.85 25.10 59.55
N PRO A 186 -2.70 25.74 59.86
CA PRO A 186 -2.47 27.09 59.33
C PRO A 186 -1.00 27.43 59.03
N GLY A 187 -0.80 28.44 58.20
CA GLY A 187 0.49 29.09 57.98
C GLY A 187 0.44 30.08 56.82
N ASP A 188 -0.36 31.13 56.96
CA ASP A 188 -0.25 32.39 56.20
C ASP A 188 1.19 32.92 56.32
N GLU A 189 1.78 33.43 55.23
CA GLU A 189 2.31 34.80 55.13
C GLU A 189 2.45 35.20 53.65
N GLU A 190 1.83 36.33 53.33
CA GLU A 190 1.94 37.08 52.08
C GLU A 190 3.40 37.39 51.73
N SER A 191 3.71 37.49 50.43
CA SER A 191 4.82 38.34 49.99
C SER A 191 4.47 38.99 48.65
N GLU A 192 4.20 40.28 48.81
CA GLU A 192 3.99 41.34 47.84
C GLU A 192 4.91 41.29 46.61
N ILE A 193 4.31 41.64 45.47
CA ILE A 193 5.00 42.09 44.26
C ILE A 193 5.36 43.57 44.46
N PRO A 194 6.63 44.00 44.30
CA PRO A 194 6.92 45.40 44.15
C PRO A 194 7.05 45.77 42.66
N ASN A 195 6.18 46.66 42.19
CA ASN A 195 6.48 47.55 41.06
C ASN A 195 7.21 48.78 41.64
N ASP A 196 8.36 49.17 41.07
CA ASP A 196 8.72 50.60 41.01
C ASP A 196 9.75 50.91 39.91
N ASP A 197 9.55 52.09 39.33
CA ASP A 197 10.25 52.74 38.21
C ASP A 197 11.72 53.09 38.49
N VAL A 198 12.61 52.90 37.49
CA VAL A 198 13.76 53.81 37.27
C VAL A 198 14.04 53.96 35.77
N ILE A 199 13.71 55.13 35.23
CA ILE A 199 14.31 55.70 34.03
C ILE A 199 15.57 56.46 34.46
N GLU A 200 16.75 56.10 33.94
CA GLU A 200 17.88 57.04 33.90
C GLU A 200 18.59 57.03 32.53
N LYS A 201 18.41 58.18 31.86
CA LYS A 201 19.24 58.89 30.87
C LYS A 201 19.83 58.18 29.65
#